data_AF-A0A5B7ELG9-F1
#
_entry.id   AF-A0A5B7ELG9-F1
#
_cell.length_a   1.000
_cell.length_b   1.000
_cell.length_c   1.000
_cell.angle_alpha   90.00
_cell.angle_beta   90.00
_cell.angle_gamma   90.00
#
_symmetry.space_group_name_H-M   'P 1'
#
loop_
_entity.id
_entity.type
_entity.pdbx_description
1 polymer ?
#
loop_
_entity_poly.entity_id
_entity_poly.type
_entity_poly.pdbx_seq_one_letter_code
_entity_poly.pdbx_strand_id
1 'polypeptide(L)' 'MDNAGQWNEEVLQLTMVKTMNQWVEKSTRYRGEGEEEPLLLDLVFTKKPESPASIQYLSPMGRSNHVTLEVEIQEEDG' A
#
# COMPACT_ATOMS: atom_id res chain seq x y z
N MET A 1 20.52 19.62 -16.24
CA MET A 1 19.93 18.28 -16.39
C MET A 1 18.60 18.33 -15.67
N ASP A 2 17.52 18.00 -16.38
CA ASP A 2 16.16 18.17 -15.87
C ASP A 2 15.86 17.05 -14.86
N ASN A 3 15.91 17.40 -13.57
CA ASN A 3 15.65 16.45 -12.50
C ASN A 3 14.19 15.97 -12.53
N ALA A 4 13.24 16.75 -13.07
CA ALA A 4 11.82 16.38 -13.06
C ALA A 4 11.53 15.13 -13.90
N GLY A 5 12.22 14.96 -15.05
CA GLY A 5 12.09 13.78 -15.89
C GLY A 5 12.52 12.49 -15.18
N GLN A 6 13.64 12.54 -14.48
CA GLN A 6 14.18 11.40 -13.73
C GLN A 6 13.27 11.02 -12.55
N TRP A 7 12.81 12.00 -11.78
CA TRP A 7 11.88 11.77 -10.67
C TRP A 7 10.54 11.15 -11.13
N ASN A 8 10.03 11.55 -12.30
CA ASN A 8 8.80 10.97 -12.85
C ASN A 8 8.97 9.49 -13.20
N GLU A 9 10.11 9.11 -13.77
CA GLU A 9 10.41 7.72 -14.11
C GLU A 9 10.57 6.86 -12.85
N GLU A 10 11.33 7.34 -11.86
CA GLU A 10 11.54 6.63 -10.58
C GLU A 10 10.22 6.42 -9.83
N VAL A 11 9.36 7.44 -9.76
CA VAL A 11 8.02 7.33 -9.14
C VAL A 11 7.13 6.36 -9.90
N LEU A 12 7.16 6.37 -11.23
CA LEU A 12 6.37 5.44 -12.05
C LEU A 12 6.81 4.00 -11.82
N GLN A 13 8.12 3.73 -11.85
CA GLN A 13 8.68 2.41 -11.59
C GLN A 13 8.33 1.94 -10.17
N LEU A 14 8.49 2.81 -9.17
CA LEU A 14 8.14 2.49 -7.78
C LEU A 14 6.66 2.19 -7.64
N THR A 15 5.79 2.97 -8.30
CA THR A 15 4.33 2.73 -8.29
C THR A 15 4.00 1.37 -8.88
N MET A 16 4.58 1.02 -10.04
CA MET A 16 4.39 -0.31 -10.64
C MET A 16 4.80 -1.44 -9.69
N VAL A 17 5.98 -1.33 -9.07
CA VAL A 17 6.48 -2.32 -8.12
C VAL A 17 5.56 -2.41 -6.90
N LYS A 18 5.09 -1.28 -6.36
CA LYS A 18 4.20 -1.28 -5.19
C LYS A 18 2.83 -1.88 -5.52
N THR A 19 2.23 -1.53 -6.66
CA THR A 19 0.95 -2.10 -7.12
C THR A 19 1.02 -3.63 -7.27
N MET A 20 2.15 -4.17 -7.72
CA MET A 20 2.31 -5.61 -7.92
C MET A 20 2.63 -6.39 -6.64
N ASN A 21 3.07 -5.72 -5.57
CA ASN A 21 3.55 -6.37 -4.35
C ASN A 21 2.67 -6.10 -3.12
N GLN A 22 1.98 -4.97 -3.05
CA GLN A 22 1.07 -4.64 -1.96
C GLN A 22 -0.32 -5.14 -2.34
N TRP A 23 -0.72 -6.33 -1.93
CA TRP A 23 -2.08 -6.84 -2.19
C TRP A 23 -2.97 -6.64 -0.98
N VAL A 24 -4.14 -6.01 -1.16
CA VAL A 24 -5.14 -5.92 -0.09
C VAL A 24 -5.81 -7.27 0.06
N GLU A 25 -5.67 -7.91 1.23
CA GLU A 25 -6.32 -9.20 1.48
C GLU A 25 -7.72 -9.06 2.12
N LYS A 26 -8.04 -7.88 2.66
CA LYS A 26 -9.29 -7.68 3.41
C LYS A 26 -10.34 -6.89 2.64
N SER A 27 -11.57 -7.39 2.69
CA SER A 27 -12.73 -6.66 2.21
C SER A 27 -13.15 -5.54 3.16
N THR A 28 -13.58 -4.41 2.59
CA THR A 28 -14.18 -3.29 3.32
C THR A 28 -15.67 -3.49 3.60
N ARG A 29 -16.29 -4.50 2.97
CA ARG A 29 -17.72 -4.78 3.12
C ARG A 29 -18.04 -5.35 4.50
N TYR A 30 -19.13 -4.86 5.08
CA TYR A 30 -19.61 -5.26 6.41
C TYR A 30 -20.14 -6.70 6.47
N ARG A 31 -20.70 -7.19 5.36
CA ARG A 31 -21.23 -8.55 5.21
C ARG A 31 -20.28 -9.29 4.27
N GLY A 32 -19.70 -10.41 4.68
CA GLY A 32 -18.75 -11.21 3.89
C GLY A 32 -19.34 -11.87 2.64
N GLU A 33 -20.30 -11.22 1.99
CA GLU A 33 -20.96 -11.67 0.77
C GLU A 33 -20.43 -10.86 -0.41
N GLY A 34 -19.45 -11.44 -1.08
CA GLY A 34 -18.95 -10.99 -2.37
C GLY A 34 -17.46 -11.28 -2.52
N GLU A 35 -17.16 -12.15 -3.48
CA GLU A 35 -15.82 -12.40 -4.05
C GLU A 35 -15.28 -11.18 -4.83
N GLU A 36 -15.68 -9.97 -4.45
CA GLU A 36 -15.20 -8.77 -5.12
C GLU A 36 -13.78 -8.49 -4.64
N GLU A 37 -12.83 -8.54 -5.57
CA GLU A 37 -11.43 -8.24 -5.30
C GLU A 37 -11.33 -6.82 -4.71
N PRO A 38 -10.72 -6.67 -3.52
CA PRO A 38 -10.54 -5.35 -2.93
C PRO A 38 -9.66 -4.50 -3.85
N LEU A 39 -10.11 -3.29 -4.17
CA LEU A 39 -9.36 -2.38 -5.01
C LEU A 39 -8.11 -1.89 -4.27
N LEU A 40 -6.94 -2.14 -4.85
CA LEU A 40 -5.66 -1.61 -4.37
C LEU A 40 -5.49 -0.15 -4.83
N LEU A 41 -6.13 0.78 -4.11
CA LEU A 41 -6.01 2.22 -4.36
C LEU A 41 -5.13 2.93 -3.32
N ASP A 42 -4.85 2.28 -2.20
CA ASP A 42 -4.06 2.83 -1.11
C ASP A 42 -2.67 2.17 -1.12
N LEU A 43 -1.63 2.96 -1.43
CA LEU A 43 -0.24 2.49 -1.54
C LEU A 43 0.65 3.14 -0.48
N VAL A 44 1.63 2.37 0.01
CA VAL A 44 2.62 2.84 0.99
C VAL A 44 3.99 2.95 0.34
N PHE A 45 4.50 4.17 0.29
CA PHE A 45 5.85 4.51 -0.17
C PHE A 45 6.74 4.88 1.02
N THR A 46 7.94 4.31 1.07
CA THR A 46 8.96 4.59 2.08
C THR A 46 10.14 5.27 1.43
N LYS A 47 10.83 6.17 2.16
CA LYS A 47 12.05 6.83 1.66
C LYS A 47 13.20 5.84 1.44
N LYS A 48 13.28 4.80 2.27
CA LYS A 48 14.25 3.72 2.14
C LYS A 48 13.65 2.60 1.28
N PRO A 49 14.48 1.92 0.45
CA PRO A 49 14.03 0.82 -0.42
C PRO A 49 13.69 -0.45 0.37
N GLU A 50 14.11 -0.55 1.63
CA GLU A 50 13.76 -1.65 2.50
C GLU A 50 12.25 -1.75 2.67
N SER A 51 11.74 -2.97 2.49
CA SER A 51 10.35 -3.28 2.73
C SER A 51 10.04 -3.04 4.22
N PRO A 52 8.89 -2.41 4.55
CA PRO A 52 8.43 -2.35 5.93
C PRO A 52 8.40 -3.75 6.54
N ALA A 53 8.62 -3.85 7.85
CA ALA A 53 8.63 -5.13 8.57
C ALA A 53 7.34 -5.92 8.33
N SER A 54 6.22 -5.21 8.28
CA SER A 54 4.91 -5.77 7.94
C SER A 54 3.96 -4.70 7.41
N ILE A 55 3.00 -5.12 6.59
CA ILE A 55 1.82 -4.34 6.22
C ILE A 55 0.60 -5.22 6.52
N GLN A 56 -0.32 -4.73 7.34
CA GLN A 56 -1.57 -5.38 7.66
C GLN A 56 -2.75 -4.56 7.14
N TYR A 57 -3.75 -5.27 6.62
CA TYR A 57 -5.00 -4.69 6.18
C TYR A 57 -6.05 -5.01 7.22
N LEU A 58 -6.76 -4.01 7.73
CA LEU A 58 -7.87 -4.17 8.68
C LEU A 58 -9.17 -3.69 8.04
N SER A 59 -10.25 -4.46 8.27
CA SER A 59 -11.57 -4.04 7.81
C SER A 59 -12.04 -2.86 8.68
N PRO A 60 -12.54 -1.77 8.07
CA PRO A 60 -13.08 -0.62 8.81
C PRO A 60 -14.45 -0.93 9.45
N MET A 61 -14.98 -2.14 9.30
CA MET A 61 -16.26 -2.60 9.85
C MET A 61 -17.43 -1.67 9.50
N GLY A 62 -17.52 -1.25 8.23
CA GLY A 62 -18.57 -0.36 7.73
C GLY A 62 -18.38 1.13 8.04
N ARG A 63 -17.23 1.53 8.59
CA ARG A 63 -16.88 2.95 8.82
C ARG A 63 -16.29 3.65 7.61
N SER A 64 -15.77 2.90 6.65
CA SER A 64 -15.12 3.41 5.44
C SER A 64 -15.32 2.42 4.30
N ASN A 65 -15.29 2.94 3.07
CA ASN A 65 -15.20 2.13 1.86
C ASN A 65 -13.75 1.75 1.52
N HIS A 66 -12.75 2.27 2.25
CA HIS A 66 -11.32 1.92 2.17
C HIS A 66 -10.87 1.06 3.36
N VAL A 67 -9.85 0.22 3.17
CA VAL A 67 -9.24 -0.56 4.26
C VAL A 67 -8.37 0.33 5.15
N THR A 68 -8.19 -0.10 6.40
CA THR A 68 -7.16 0.49 7.26
C THR A 68 -5.83 -0.21 6.99
N LEU A 69 -4.80 0.57 6.65
CA LEU A 69 -3.42 0.10 6.49
C LEU A 69 -2.65 0.32 7.80
N GLU A 70 -2.13 -0.76 8.37
CA GLU A 70 -1.22 -0.71 9.51
C GLU A 70 0.16 -1.15 9.03
N VAL A 71 1.16 -0.29 9.19
CA VAL A 71 2.51 -0.48 8.65
C VAL A 71 3.50 -0.42 9.79
N GLU A 72 4.29 -1.48 9.91
CA GLU A 72 5.40 -1.53 10.86
C GLU A 72 6.69 -1.21 10.11
N ILE A 73 7.41 -0.19 10.57
CA ILE A 73 8.66 0.27 9.98
C ILE A 73 9.78 -0.09 10.94
N GLN A 74 10.84 -0.76 10.45
CA GLN A 74 12.02 -0.98 11.28
C GLN A 74 12.76 0.34 11.43
N GLU A 75 13.01 0.74 12.68
CA GLU A 75 13.94 1.81 12.96
C GLU A 75 15.37 1.33 12.72
N GLU A 76 16.25 2.24 12.34
CA GLU A 76 17.66 1.92 12.10
C GLU A 76 18.35 1.72 13.45
N ASP A 77 19.07 0.60 13.62
CA ASP A 77 20.06 0.47 14.69
C ASP A 77 21.12 1.56 14.45
N GLY A 78 21.14 2.56 15.34
CA GLY A 78 21.90 3.81 15.19
C GLY A 78 23.42 3.70 15.21
#